data_AF-A0A961GHM1-F1
#
_entry.id   AF-A0A961GHM1-F1
#
_cell.length_a   1.000
_cell.length_b   1.000
_cell.length_c   1.000
_cell.angle_alpha   90.00
_cell.angle_beta   90.00
_cell.angle_gamma   90.00
#
_symmetry.space_group_name_H-M   'P 1'
#
loop_
_entity.id
_entity.type
_entity.pdbx_description
1 polymer ?
#
loop_
_entity_poly.entity_id
_entity_poly.type
_entity_poly.pdbx_seq_one_letter_code
_entity_poly.pdbx_strand_id
1 'polypeptide(L)' 'MYCLTWYLNGDTPPMFHTLRDLTPDDLLDAAANADLPVDWFTDVFVYRLLYAVCYQLLSDSEAEVAMGEYGTVVVERV' A
#
# COMPACT_ATOMS: atom_id res chain seq x y z
N MET A 1 1.57 -13.94 5.38
CA MET A 1 2.48 -12.80 5.16
C MET A 1 1.84 -11.92 4.09
N TYR A 2 2.29 -10.69 3.87
CA TYR A 2 1.76 -9.84 2.80
C TYR A 2 2.88 -9.31 1.91
N CYS A 3 2.60 -9.15 0.62
CA CYS A 3 3.45 -8.45 -0.33
C CYS A 3 2.72 -7.18 -0.77
N LEU A 4 3.30 -6.02 -0.47
CA LEU A 4 2.75 -4.73 -0.87
C LEU A 4 3.54 -4.18 -2.05
N THR A 5 2.88 -3.83 -3.14
CA THR A 5 3.48 -3.31 -4.37
C THR A 5 2.90 -1.94 -4.71
N TRP A 6 3.77 -0.94 -4.85
CA TRP A 6 3.44 0.41 -5.32
C TRP A 6 3.66 0.50 -6.83
N TYR A 7 2.58 0.72 -7.58
CA TYR A 7 2.60 1.08 -8.98
C TYR A 7 2.48 2.59 -9.10
N LEU A 8 3.60 3.31 -9.04
CA LEU A 8 3.59 4.77 -9.15
C LEU A 8 3.39 5.20 -10.60
N ASN A 9 2.70 6.33 -10.79
CA ASN A 9 2.57 6.91 -12.12
C ASN A 9 3.92 7.45 -12.63
N GLY A 10 4.18 7.31 -13.93
CA GLY A 10 5.42 7.74 -14.59
C GLY A 10 6.33 6.57 -14.96
N ASP A 11 7.63 6.84 -15.07
CA ASP A 11 8.66 5.85 -15.45
C ASP A 11 9.26 5.12 -14.23
N THR A 12 8.69 5.29 -13.03
CA THR A 12 9.18 4.64 -11.81
C THR A 12 8.81 3.16 -11.84
N PRO A 13 9.79 2.23 -11.69
CA PRO A 13 9.48 0.81 -11.63
C PRO A 13 8.63 0.49 -10.38
N PRO A 14 7.79 -0.57 -10.44
CA PRO A 14 7.03 -0.99 -9.28
C PRO A 14 7.93 -1.32 -8.09
N MET A 15 7.57 -0.86 -6.90
CA MET A 15 8.33 -1.08 -5.67
C MET A 15 7.57 -2.03 -4.77
N PHE A 16 8.21 -3.13 -4.36
CA PHE A 16 7.59 -4.14 -3.51
C PHE A 16 8.23 -4.17 -2.12
N HIS A 17 7.42 -4.45 -1.10
CA HIS A 17 7.85 -4.63 0.28
C HIS A 17 7.05 -5.73 0.96
N THR A 18 7.73 -6.57 1.74
CA THR A 18 7.07 -7.65 2.49
C THR A 18 6.64 -7.18 3.86
N LEU A 19 5.38 -7.41 4.20
CA LEU A 19 4.81 -7.04 5.50
C LEU A 19 4.48 -8.31 6.29
N ARG A 20 4.79 -8.27 7.59
CA ARG A 20 4.35 -9.32 8.51
C ARG A 20 2.87 -9.18 8.83
N ASP A 21 2.42 -7.96 9.03
CA ASP A 21 1.05 -7.60 9.38
C ASP A 21 0.63 -6.32 8.64
N LEU A 22 -0.67 -5.99 8.68
CA LEU A 22 -1.24 -4.80 8.03
C LEU A 22 -1.53 -3.73 9.08
N THR A 23 -0.48 -3.13 9.62
CA THR A 23 -0.56 -2.02 10.57
C THR A 23 -0.21 -0.68 9.91
N PRO A 24 -0.64 0.46 10.49
CA PRO A 24 -0.18 1.77 10.03
C PRO A 24 1.34 1.90 10.01
N ASP A 25 2.02 1.40 11.05
CA ASP A 25 3.48 1.49 11.15
C ASP A 25 4.16 0.68 10.05
N ASP A 26 3.74 -0.57 9.84
CA ASP A 26 4.28 -1.43 8.76
C ASP A 26 4.07 -0.79 7.37
N LEU A 27 2.90 -0.17 7.14
CA LEU A 27 2.61 0.53 5.88
C LEU A 27 3.51 1.75 5.68
N LEU A 28 3.71 2.55 6.73
CA LEU A 28 4.55 3.75 6.68
C LEU A 28 6.03 3.40 6.51
N ASP A 29 6.52 2.35 7.17
CA ASP A 29 7.87 1.84 6.99
C ASP A 29 8.09 1.34 5.56
N ALA A 30 7.11 0.65 4.99
CA ALA A 30 7.15 0.21 3.59
C ALA A 30 7.15 1.38 2.60
N ALA A 31 6.38 2.43 2.87
CA ALA A 31 6.36 3.65 2.08
C ALA A 31 7.69 4.41 2.18
N ALA A 32 8.28 4.50 3.38
CA ALA A 32 9.58 5.12 3.59
C ALA A 32 10.71 4.37 2.87
N ASN A 33 10.69 3.03 2.90
CA ASN A 33 11.64 2.19 2.16
C ASN A 33 11.52 2.33 0.64
N ALA A 34 10.34 2.75 0.16
CA ALA A 34 10.05 3.05 -1.23
C ALA A 34 10.30 4.54 -1.58
N ASP A 35 10.96 5.31 -0.70
CA ASP A 35 11.26 6.74 -0.86
C ASP A 35 10.00 7.58 -1.23
N LEU A 36 8.83 7.18 -0.73
CA LEU A 36 7.58 7.88 -1.03
C LEU A 36 7.46 9.20 -0.25
N PRO A 37 6.87 10.25 -0.84
CA PRO A 37 6.69 11.52 -0.16
C PRO A 37 5.77 11.40 1.07
N VAL A 38 6.26 11.87 2.22
CA VAL A 38 5.53 11.79 3.51
C VAL A 38 4.19 12.53 3.50
N ASP A 39 4.06 13.57 2.68
CA ASP A 39 2.86 14.38 2.56
C ASP A 39 1.67 13.62 1.94
N TRP A 40 1.92 12.50 1.26
CA TRP A 40 0.86 11.62 0.76
C TRP A 40 0.14 10.88 1.89
N PHE A 41 0.83 10.65 3.02
CA PHE A 41 0.39 9.75 4.10
C PHE A 41 -0.27 10.50 5.26
N THR A 42 -1.35 11.23 4.95
CA THR A 42 -2.20 11.82 6.00
C THR A 42 -2.92 10.72 6.81
N ASP A 43 -3.26 11.00 8.08
CA ASP A 43 -4.01 10.05 8.94
C ASP A 43 -5.27 9.51 8.25
N VAL A 44 -5.99 10.37 7.54
CA VAL A 44 -7.21 10.00 6.80
C VAL A 44 -6.91 9.09 5.63
N PHE A 45 -5.81 9.34 4.90
CA PHE A 45 -5.38 8.48 3.80
C PHE A 45 -4.99 7.10 4.31
N VAL A 46 -4.12 7.03 5.33
CA VAL A 46 -3.65 5.77 5.93
C VAL A 46 -4.83 4.93 6.43
N TYR A 47 -5.76 5.53 7.17
CA TYR A 47 -6.95 4.83 7.66
C TYR A 47 -7.81 4.26 6.51
N ARG A 48 -8.07 5.06 5.47
CA ARG A 48 -8.89 4.63 4.32
C ARG A 48 -8.21 3.53 3.51
N LEU A 49 -6.91 3.64 3.29
CA LEU A 49 -6.12 2.65 2.57
C LEU A 49 -6.14 1.32 3.31
N LEU A 50 -5.82 1.30 4.60
CA LEU A 50 -5.85 0.07 5.42
C LEU A 50 -7.24 -0.54 5.48
N TYR A 51 -8.29 0.26 5.64
CA TYR A 51 -9.66 -0.24 5.61
C TYR A 51 -9.98 -0.94 4.27
N ALA A 52 -9.65 -0.29 3.15
CA ALA A 52 -9.92 -0.84 1.82
C ALA A 52 -9.14 -2.14 1.56
N VAL A 53 -7.86 -2.17 1.93
CA VAL A 53 -7.01 -3.36 1.80
C VAL A 53 -7.57 -4.50 2.65
N CYS A 54 -7.79 -4.28 3.94
CA CYS A 54 -8.30 -5.31 4.84
C CYS A 54 -9.67 -5.83 4.39
N TYR A 55 -10.56 -4.96 3.92
CA TYR A 55 -11.88 -5.34 3.43
C TYR A 55 -11.81 -6.23 2.19
N GLN A 56 -11.02 -5.86 1.17
CA GLN A 56 -10.86 -6.66 -0.05
C GLN A 56 -10.26 -8.03 0.26
N LEU A 57 -9.25 -8.08 1.13
CA LEU A 57 -8.64 -9.33 1.56
C LEU A 57 -9.61 -10.25 2.33
N LEU A 58 -10.75 -9.78 2.86
CA LEU A 58 -11.73 -10.69 3.46
C LEU A 58 -12.34 -11.66 2.43
N SER A 59 -12.45 -11.23 1.17
CA SER A 59 -13.09 -11.99 0.10
C SER A 59 -12.08 -12.56 -0.91
N ASP A 60 -10.97 -11.86 -1.10
CA ASP A 60 -9.97 -12.16 -2.14
C ASP A 60 -8.58 -12.41 -1.54
N SER A 61 -7.67 -12.95 -2.35
CA SER A 61 -6.24 -13.12 -2.00
C SER A 61 -5.40 -11.87 -2.26
N GLU A 62 -5.99 -10.88 -2.92
CA GLU A 62 -5.35 -9.65 -3.40
C GLU A 62 -6.29 -8.47 -3.14
N ALA A 63 -5.69 -7.31 -2.85
CA ALA A 63 -6.40 -6.04 -2.75
C ALA A 63 -5.72 -4.99 -3.62
N GLU A 64 -6.51 -4.24 -4.39
CA GLU A 64 -6.04 -3.16 -5.25
C GLU A 64 -6.70 -1.84 -4.82
N VAL A 65 -5.90 -0.81 -4.57
CA VAL A 65 -6.38 0.51 -4.14
C VAL A 65 -5.71 1.62 -4.96
N ALA A 66 -6.51 2.35 -5.73
CA ALA A 66 -6.05 3.52 -6.46
C ALA A 66 -5.78 4.70 -5.50
N MET A 67 -4.63 5.34 -5.66
CA MET A 67 -4.19 6.53 -4.91
C MET A 67 -4.38 7.83 -5.70
N GLY A 68 -5.25 7.84 -6.71
CA GLY A 68 -5.47 9.00 -7.56
C GLY A 68 -4.28 9.28 -8.48
N GLU A 69 -3.74 10.50 -8.44
CA GLU A 69 -2.64 10.92 -9.32
C GLU A 69 -1.28 10.27 -8.99
N TYR A 70 -1.17 9.62 -7.82
CA TYR A 70 0.09 9.01 -7.36
C TYR A 70 0.31 7.60 -7.91
N GLY A 71 -0.76 6.88 -8.26
CA GLY A 71 -0.69 5.51 -8.78
C GLY A 71 -1.62 4.55 -8.05
N THR A 72 -1.21 3.30 -7.90
CA THR A 72 -2.00 2.21 -7.31
C THR A 72 -1.17 1.40 -6.31
N VAL A 73 -1.81 0.95 -5.24
CA VAL A 73 -1.24 -0.02 -4.28
C VAL A 73 -1.91 -1.37 -4.49
N VAL A 74 -1.10 -2.41 -4.61
CA VAL A 74 -1.58 -3.80 -4.60
C VAL A 74 -1.03 -4.52 -3.38
N VAL A 75 -1.87 -5.27 -2.68
CA VAL A 75 -1.48 -6.07 -1.51
C VAL A 75 -1.93 -7.51 -1.70
N GLU A 76 -0.98 -8.44 -1.69
CA GLU A 76 -1.24 -9.87 -1.88
C GLU A 76 -0.93 -10.66 -0.61
N ARG A 77 -1.70 -11.72 -0.33
CA ARG A 77 -1.36 -12.71 0.70
C ARG A 77 -0.31 -13.69 0.19
N VAL A 78 0.77 -13.84 0.96
CA VAL A 78 1.89 -14.79 0.73
C VAL A 78 1.99 -15.81 1.86
#